data_AF-A0A1F3LSY5-F1
#
_entry.id   AF-A0A1F3LSY5-F1
#
_cell.length_a   1.000
_cell.length_b   1.000
_cell.length_c   1.000
_cell.angle_alpha   90.00
_cell.angle_beta   90.00
_cell.angle_gamma   90.00
#
_symmetry.space_group_name_H-M   'P 1'
#
loop_
_entity.id
_entity.type
_entity.pdbx_description
1 polymer ?
#
loop_
_entity_poly.entity_id
_entity_poly.type
_entity_poly.pdbx_seq_one_letter_code
_entity_poly.pdbx_strand_id
1 'polypeptide(L)' 'MSNAKISIRFFDDREVRAVWDEQNAKWWFSVLDIVALLTDQDDYTKTRNYWKYLKAKLKKENSESLNFTCSGTNAIV' A
#
# COMPACT_ATOMS: atom_id res chain seq x y z
N MET A 1 -20.64 4.55 -4.93
CA MET A 1 -19.25 4.37 -4.46
C MET A 1 -19.32 4.00 -2.99
N SER A 2 -18.78 2.86 -2.59
CA SER A 2 -18.73 2.46 -1.18
C SER A 2 -17.91 3.49 -0.40
N ASN A 3 -18.50 4.08 0.63
CA ASN A 3 -17.84 5.03 1.52
C ASN A 3 -16.96 4.22 2.50
N ALA A 4 -15.86 3.65 1.98
CA ALA A 4 -14.97 2.80 2.75
C ALA A 4 -14.31 3.63 3.86
N LYS A 5 -14.60 3.30 5.12
CA LYS A 5 -14.08 4.01 6.28
C LYS A 5 -12.58 3.73 6.43
N ILE A 6 -11.76 4.75 6.22
CA ILE A 6 -10.31 4.67 6.47
C ILE A 6 -10.10 4.56 7.98
N SER A 7 -9.33 3.55 8.38
CA SER A 7 -8.88 3.30 9.75
C SER A 7 -7.38 3.58 9.85
N ILE A 8 -6.95 4.22 10.93
CA ILE A 8 -5.52 4.38 11.24
C ILE A 8 -5.11 3.25 12.18
N ARG A 9 -4.00 2.57 11.85
CA ARG A 9 -3.37 1.52 12.64
C ARG A 9 -1.93 1.92 12.95
N PHE A 10 -1.38 1.39 14.03
CA PHE A 10 0.01 1.64 14.40
C PHE A 10 0.83 0.37 14.18
N PHE A 11 2.00 0.54 13.57
CA PHE A 11 3.02 -0.47 13.43
C PHE A 11 4.35 0.19 13.77
N ASP A 12 5.06 -0.31 14.79
CA ASP A 12 6.34 0.25 15.23
C ASP A 12 6.29 1.78 15.43
N ASP A 13 5.28 2.23 16.19
CA ASP A 13 4.95 3.64 16.45
C ASP A 13 4.68 4.53 15.22
N ARG A 14 4.56 3.93 14.03
CA ARG A 14 4.20 4.60 12.78
C ARG A 14 2.75 4.35 12.40
N GLU A 15 2.10 5.41 11.92
CA GLU A 15 0.73 5.34 11.43
C GLU A 15 0.66 4.68 10.04
N VAL A 16 -0.26 3.74 9.88
CA VAL A 16 -0.54 3.04 8.63
C VAL A 16 -2.03 3.10 8.34
N ARG A 17 -2.38 3.57 7.15
CA ARG A 17 -3.77 3.60 6.69
C ARG A 17 -4.23 2.20 6.30
N ALA A 18 -5.38 1.82 6.83
CA ALA A 18 -6.02 0.54 6.55
C ALA A 18 -7.53 0.71 6.25
N VAL A 19 -8.08 -0.22 5.47
CA VAL A 19 -9.51 -0.32 5.17
C VAL A 19 -9.95 -1.75 5.45
N TRP A 20 -11.07 -1.90 6.17
CA TRP A 20 -11.70 -3.21 6.35
C TRP A 20 -12.61 -3.51 5.16
N ASP A 21 -12.42 -4.67 4.53
CA ASP A 21 -13.30 -5.20 3.50
C ASP A 21 -14.23 -6.22 4.14
N GLU A 22 -15.48 -5.80 4.36
CA GLU A 22 -16.54 -6.61 4.97
C GLU A 22 -16.91 -7.84 4.13
N GLN A 23 -16.79 -7.76 2.80
CA GLN A 23 -17.22 -8.85 1.91
C GLN A 23 -16.28 -10.04 1.98
N ASN A 24 -14.99 -9.77 2.05
CA ASN A 24 -13.95 -10.80 2.04
C ASN A 24 -13.33 -11.01 3.43
N ALA A 25 -13.84 -10.34 4.47
CA ALA A 25 -13.34 -10.36 5.84
C ALA A 25 -11.81 -10.18 5.92
N LYS A 26 -11.28 -9.18 5.20
CA LYS A 26 -9.84 -8.91 5.12
C LYS A 26 -9.50 -7.44 5.29
N TRP A 27 -8.28 -7.19 5.74
CA TRP A 27 -7.71 -5.85 5.81
C TRP A 27 -6.98 -5.52 4.53
N TRP A 28 -7.15 -4.28 4.08
CA TRP A 28 -6.36 -3.67 3.04
C TRP A 28 -5.50 -2.53 3.63
N PHE A 29 -4.23 -2.43 3.28
CA PHE A 29 -3.27 -1.44 3.80
C PHE A 29 -2.70 -0.56 2.69
N SER A 30 -2.32 0.68 2.98
CA SER A 30 -1.65 1.51 1.98
C SER A 30 -0.26 0.98 1.64
N VAL A 31 0.02 0.75 0.35
CA VAL A 31 1.36 0.34 -0.09
C VAL A 31 2.41 1.34 0.35
N LEU A 32 2.12 2.64 0.22
CA LEU A 32 3.11 3.68 0.46
C LEU A 32 3.50 3.75 1.94
N ASP A 33 2.52 3.60 2.83
CA ASP A 33 2.77 3.63 4.28
C ASP A 33 3.60 2.41 4.70
N ILE A 34 3.31 1.22 4.14
CA ILE A 34 4.09 0.00 4.40
C ILE A 34 5.51 0.13 3.85
N VAL A 35 5.69 0.65 2.63
CA VAL A 35 7.02 0.83 2.04
C VAL A 35 7.83 1.86 2.82
N ALA A 36 7.22 2.98 3.22
CA ALA A 36 7.86 3.98 4.06
C ALA A 36 8.32 3.37 5.39
N LEU A 37 7.44 2.60 6.05
CA LEU A 37 7.73 1.92 7.30
C LEU A 37 8.88 0.92 7.16
N LEU A 38 8.83 0.04 6.15
CA LEU A 38 9.86 -1.00 5.96
C LEU A 38 11.21 -0.45 5.51
N THR A 39 11.24 0.76 4.94
CA THR A 39 12.47 1.43 4.50
C THR A 39 12.93 2.53 5.44
N ASP A 40 12.26 2.71 6.58
CA ASP A 40 12.50 3.78 7.55
C ASP A 40 12.61 5.16 6.87
N GLN A 41 11.72 5.39 5.89
CA GLN A 41 11.77 6.56 5.01
C GLN A 41 10.52 7.43 5.16
N ASP A 42 10.69 8.57 5.82
CA ASP A 42 9.61 9.53 6.06
C ASP A 42 9.35 10.46 4.85
N ASP A 43 10.32 10.59 3.94
CA ASP A 43 10.16 11.40 2.75
C ASP A 43 9.23 10.70 1.74
N TYR A 44 8.00 11.20 1.67
CA TYR A 44 6.97 10.74 0.74
C TYR A 44 7.45 10.65 -0.71
N THR A 45 8.28 11.60 -1.17
CA THR A 45 8.78 11.62 -2.55
C THR A 45 9.74 10.47 -2.81
N LYS A 46 10.63 10.18 -1.85
CA LYS A 46 11.55 9.04 -1.93
C LYS A 46 10.80 7.72 -1.90
N THR A 47 9.85 7.56 -0.98
CA THR A 47 8.99 6.37 -0.88
C THR A 47 8.20 6.14 -2.17
N ARG A 48 7.59 7.19 -2.74
CA ARG A 48 6.86 7.09 -4.01
C ARG A 48 7.75 6.71 -5.19
N ASN A 49 8.96 7.27 -5.26
CA ASN A 49 9.92 6.94 -6.31
C ASN A 49 10.42 5.50 -6.18
N TYR A 50 10.69 5.05 -4.96
CA TYR A 50 11.08 3.68 -4.69
C TYR A 50 9.94 2.70 -5.04
N TRP A 51 8.70 3.00 -4.66
CA TRP A 51 7.54 2.21 -5.04
C TRP A 51 7.37 2.11 -6.56
N LYS A 52 7.57 3.23 -7.29
CA LYS A 52 7.54 3.23 -8.76
C LYS A 52 8.59 2.29 -9.36
N TYR A 53 9.81 2.33 -8.82
CA TYR A 53 10.88 1.42 -9.22
C TYR A 53 10.53 -0.04 -8.91
N LEU A 54 10.08 -0.32 -7.68
CA LEU A 54 9.72 -1.66 -7.21
C LEU A 54 8.62 -2.26 -8.08
N LYS A 55 7.56 -1.50 -8.36
CA LYS A 55 6.46 -1.91 -9.27
C LYS A 55 6.97 -2.27 -10.66
N ALA A 56 7.90 -1.49 -11.21
CA ALA A 56 8.49 -1.77 -12.52
C ALA A 56 9.37 -3.03 -12.50
N LYS A 57 10.15 -3.22 -11.43
CA LYS A 57 10.99 -4.40 -11.23
C LYS A 57 10.14 -5.68 -11.13
N LEU A 58 9.10 -5.68 -10.30
CA LEU A 58 8.17 -6.81 -10.13
C LEU A 58 7.48 -7.19 -11.45
N LYS A 59 7.04 -6.19 -12.21
CA LYS A 59 6.45 -6.42 -13.54
C LYS A 59 7.44 -7.08 -14.52
N LYS A 60 8.73 -6.73 -14.43
CA LYS A 60 9.78 -7.29 -15.29
C LYS A 60 10.11 -8.74 -14.92
N GLU A 61 10.03 -9.09 -13.64
CA GLU A 61 10.37 -10.42 -13.13
C GLU A 61 9.25 -11.47 -13.34
N ASN A 62 8.16 -11.14 -14.06
CA ASN A 62 6.99 -12.02 -14.24
C ASN A 62 6.50 -12.64 -12.91
N SER A 63 6.55 -11.88 -11.82
CA SER A 63 5.93 -12.31 -10.58
C SER A 63 4.41 -12.30 -10.77
N GLU A 64 3.81 -13.45 -11.10
CA GLU A 64 2.37 -13.66 -11.34
C GLU A 64 1.48 -13.35 -10.12
N SER A 65 2.05 -12.98 -8.97
CA SER A 65 1.36 -13.03 -7.68
C SER A 65 1.03 -11.67 -7.05
N LEU A 66 1.00 -10.59 -7.81
CA LEU A 66 0.65 -9.27 -7.26
C LEU A 66 -0.55 -8.67 -7.98
N ASN A 67 -1.73 -9.18 -7.62
CA ASN A 67 -3.04 -8.61 -7.94
C ASN A 67 -3.24 -7.27 -7.21
N PHE A 68 -2.45 -6.25 -7.55
CA PHE A 68 -2.74 -4.87 -7.16
C PHE A 68 -3.77 -4.30 -8.12
N THR A 69 -5.03 -4.18 -7.71
CA THR A 69 -6.05 -3.40 -8.41
C THR A 69 -5.73 -1.91 -8.25
N CYS A 70 -4.73 -1.45 -8.99
CA CYS A 70 -4.31 -0.05 -9.00
C CYS A 70 -5.17 0.75 -10.00
N SER A 71 -6.43 0.97 -9.66
CA SER A 71 -7.28 1.97 -10.31
C SER A 71 -7.23 3.26 -9.48
N GLY A 72 -6.49 4.26 -9.97
CA GLY A 72 -6.61 5.66 -9.50
C GLY A 72 -6.09 5.96 -8.09
N THR A 73 -4.88 6.53 -8.04
CA THR A 73 -4.42 7.51 -7.03
C THR A 73 -4.21 7.08 -5.57
N ASN A 74 -4.81 6.00 -5.06
CA ASN A 74 -4.48 5.46 -3.72
C ASN A 74 -4.41 3.93 -3.76
N ALA A 75 -3.20 3.39 -3.70
CA ALA A 75 -3.00 1.94 -3.66
C ALA A 75 -3.28 1.43 -2.25
N ILE A 76 -4.30 0.59 -2.12
CA ILE A 76 -4.60 -0.19 -0.92
C ILE A 76 -4.38 -1.68 -1.30
N VAL A 77 -3.63 -2.44 -0.50
CA VAL A 77 -3.19 -3.86 -0.69
C VAL A 77 -3.82 -4.77 0.31
#